data_AF-A0A506TYP6-F1
#
_entry.id   AF-A0A506TYP6-F1
#
_cell.length_a   1.000
_cell.length_b   1.000
_cell.length_c   1.000
_cell.angle_alpha   90.00
_cell.angle_beta   90.00
_cell.angle_gamma   90.00
#
_symmetry.space_group_name_H-M   'P 1'
#
loop_
_entity.id
_entity.type
_entity.pdbx_description
1 polymer ?
#
loop_
_entity_poly.entity_id
_entity_poly.type
_entity_poly.pdbx_seq_one_letter_code
_entity_poly.pdbx_strand_id
1 'polypeptide(L)'
;MKGVVSVTAILAVAFIAGTMFGKSSNNAVDASSTDVGTSLAVTSASRSNSDCETGQPASGKIVAVTGSYDLRKIPAKNGSRIKNQKASRILKTVQYHQIDSSTSVKQICTNGKWSKVQIVKPEWLTFVKGWVPNHVLRGIEHSTDGRRKYTKDDFYWNDNTSPYKSQIVSIVNKISRENSGCASIDAATVSRSPSKSKPSDPVFFVTCTPSSKRAFNVWFKPSDIDKTFLATPAIDKGDATLACERAAKDAATHPSTVNFSRFLDVVYSSGQDGRASLDSSFTAKNSIGLKLRYHIRCLFDGNTLIEKNIGETDRSAGLRGFSK
;
A
#
# COMPACT_ATOMS: atom_id res chain seq x y z
N MET A 1 34.25 -28.99 -10.38
CA MET A 1 33.74 -29.35 -9.05
C MET A 1 33.10 -28.11 -8.40
N LYS A 2 31.84 -28.28 -7.97
CA LYS A 2 31.04 -27.46 -7.04
C LYS A 2 30.74 -26.00 -7.43
N GLY A 3 29.61 -25.83 -8.11
CA GLY A 3 28.84 -24.59 -8.17
C GLY A 3 28.10 -24.33 -6.85
N VAL A 4 27.91 -23.05 -6.54
CA VAL A 4 27.07 -22.57 -5.43
C VAL A 4 25.88 -21.86 -6.05
N VAL A 5 24.72 -22.51 -6.00
CA VAL A 5 23.43 -21.93 -6.39
C VAL A 5 22.93 -21.10 -5.21
N SER A 6 22.88 -19.78 -5.38
CA SER A 6 22.28 -18.86 -4.41
C SER A 6 20.77 -18.87 -4.60
N VAL A 7 20.05 -19.64 -3.78
CA VAL A 7 18.59 -19.65 -3.74
C VAL A 7 18.13 -18.44 -2.93
N THR A 8 17.74 -17.37 -3.61
CA THR A 8 17.07 -16.22 -2.96
C THR A 8 15.57 -16.49 -2.96
N ALA A 9 15.05 -16.91 -1.81
CA ALA A 9 13.63 -17.21 -1.61
C ALA A 9 12.79 -15.93 -1.66
N ILE A 10 11.86 -15.87 -2.62
CA ILE A 10 10.79 -14.88 -2.68
C ILE A 10 9.75 -15.27 -1.62
N LEU A 11 9.62 -14.47 -0.55
CA LEU A 11 8.60 -14.68 0.48
C LEU A 11 7.49 -13.64 0.34
N ALA A 12 6.43 -14.04 -0.36
CA ALA A 12 5.11 -13.46 -0.19
C ALA A 12 4.53 -13.98 1.13
N VAL A 13 4.41 -13.12 2.13
CA VAL A 13 3.76 -13.45 3.41
C VAL A 13 2.38 -12.79 3.42
N ALA A 14 1.36 -13.53 3.04
CA ALA A 14 -0.03 -13.22 3.38
C ALA A 14 -0.32 -13.77 4.77
N PHE A 15 -0.82 -12.99 5.74
CA PHE A 15 -1.60 -13.53 6.87
C PHE A 15 -2.42 -12.48 7.65
N ILE A 16 -3.74 -12.66 7.54
CA ILE A 16 -4.83 -12.62 8.54
C ILE A 16 -4.64 -11.72 9.78
N ALA A 17 -5.49 -10.69 9.87
CA ALA A 17 -5.68 -9.84 11.04
C ALA A 17 -6.67 -10.49 12.02
N GLY A 18 -6.23 -10.69 13.28
CA GLY A 18 -7.11 -10.97 14.41
C GLY A 18 -6.96 -9.84 15.43
N THR A 19 -8.06 -9.16 15.72
CA THR A 19 -8.15 -8.07 16.71
C THR A 19 -8.42 -8.65 18.10
N MET A 20 -7.73 -8.15 19.12
CA MET A 20 -8.12 -8.30 20.52
C MET A 20 -7.81 -7.02 21.30
N PHE A 21 -8.84 -6.55 22.00
CA PHE A 21 -8.91 -5.35 22.84
C PHE A 21 -8.34 -5.57 24.25
N GLY A 22 -7.82 -4.48 24.82
CA GLY A 22 -8.01 -4.10 26.23
C GLY A 22 -7.10 -4.73 27.29
N LYS A 23 -6.40 -3.90 28.09
CA LYS A 23 -6.95 -3.28 29.32
C LYS A 23 -5.91 -2.30 29.90
N SER A 24 -6.36 -1.08 30.20
CA SER A 24 -5.64 -0.07 30.96
C SER A 24 -5.99 -0.25 32.45
N SER A 25 -5.00 -0.10 33.33
CA SER A 25 -5.22 0.03 34.78
C SER A 25 -4.53 1.28 35.29
N ASN A 26 -5.34 2.25 35.71
CA ASN A 26 -4.94 3.41 36.49
C ASN A 26 -4.59 2.97 37.91
N ASN A 27 -3.59 3.60 38.52
CA ASN A 27 -3.52 3.75 39.97
C ASN A 27 -3.17 5.20 40.28
N ALA A 28 -4.10 5.84 40.98
CA ALA A 28 -3.92 7.11 41.68
C ALA A 28 -3.50 6.80 43.12
N VAL A 29 -2.60 7.61 43.69
CA VAL A 29 -2.52 7.85 45.14
C VAL A 29 -2.23 9.33 45.36
N ASP A 30 -2.99 9.88 46.30
CA ASP A 30 -3.09 11.27 46.77
C ASP A 30 -1.88 11.81 47.55
N ALA A 31 -1.77 13.15 47.51
CA ALA A 31 -1.50 14.16 48.57
C ALA A 31 -0.64 13.82 49.81
N SER A 32 0.14 14.69 50.47
CA SER A 32 0.20 16.15 50.63
C SER A 32 1.48 16.52 51.41
N SER A 33 2.09 17.69 51.19
CA SER A 33 2.44 18.69 52.24
C SER A 33 3.48 19.74 51.80
N THR A 34 3.12 20.98 52.13
CA THR A 34 3.78 22.30 52.20
C THR A 34 5.05 22.31 53.11
N ASP A 35 6.06 23.19 53.08
CA ASP A 35 6.28 24.54 52.54
C ASP A 35 7.77 24.99 52.70
N VAL A 36 8.12 26.14 52.09
CA VAL A 36 9.24 27.10 52.32
C VAL A 36 10.70 26.73 51.98
N GLY A 37 11.26 27.48 51.00
CA GLY A 37 12.53 28.21 51.23
C GLY A 37 13.67 28.04 50.21
N THR A 38 13.97 29.15 49.53
CA THR A 38 15.24 29.50 48.87
C THR A 38 15.35 29.24 47.37
N SER A 39 15.04 30.30 46.63
CA SER A 39 15.35 30.53 45.23
C SER A 39 16.86 30.56 44.99
N LEU A 40 17.38 29.54 44.33
CA LEU A 40 18.55 29.65 43.47
C LEU A 40 18.07 29.32 42.06
N ALA A 41 18.15 30.31 41.18
CA ALA A 41 17.88 30.17 39.76
C ALA A 41 18.88 29.18 39.13
N VAL A 42 18.57 27.90 39.23
CA VAL A 42 19.08 26.89 38.32
C VAL A 42 18.20 27.01 37.09
N THR A 43 18.78 27.48 36.00
CA THR A 43 18.19 27.40 34.66
C THR A 43 17.90 25.93 34.37
N SER A 44 16.70 25.50 34.73
CA SER A 44 16.15 24.20 34.40
C SER A 44 15.86 24.23 32.91
N ALA A 45 16.87 23.88 32.12
CA ALA A 45 16.63 23.30 30.82
C ALA A 45 15.65 22.14 31.05
N SER A 46 14.38 22.39 30.73
CA SER A 46 13.32 21.40 30.63
C SER A 46 13.93 20.18 29.95
N ARG A 47 14.19 19.12 30.72
CA ARG A 47 14.50 17.80 30.19
C ARG A 47 13.26 17.40 29.42
N SER A 48 13.24 17.71 28.13
CA SER A 48 12.32 17.07 27.20
C SER A 48 12.50 15.59 27.44
N ASN A 49 11.40 14.89 27.72
CA ASN A 49 11.35 13.46 27.89
C ASN A 49 11.91 12.82 26.62
N SER A 50 13.24 12.64 26.54
CA SER A 50 13.88 12.28 25.29
C SER A 50 13.74 10.78 25.14
N ASP A 51 12.96 10.33 24.15
CA ASP A 51 12.84 8.94 23.69
C ASP A 51 14.18 8.28 23.27
N CYS A 52 15.30 8.97 23.52
CA CYS A 52 16.67 8.59 23.22
C CYS A 52 17.38 8.14 24.49
N GLU A 53 17.22 6.86 24.85
CA GLU A 53 18.04 6.18 25.86
C GLU A 53 19.55 6.27 25.57
N THR A 54 19.92 6.52 24.32
CA THR A 54 21.30 6.65 23.86
C THR A 54 21.36 7.69 22.75
N GLY A 55 22.32 8.62 22.84
CA GLY A 55 22.49 9.69 21.86
C GLY A 55 21.63 10.93 22.16
N GLN A 56 21.43 11.77 21.13
CA GLN A 56 20.65 13.01 21.21
C GLN A 56 19.38 12.90 20.36
N PRO A 57 18.31 13.65 20.70
CA PRO A 57 17.14 13.76 19.84
C PRO A 57 17.50 14.19 18.42
N ALA A 58 16.96 13.49 17.43
CA ALA A 58 17.08 13.89 16.03
C ALA A 58 16.02 14.95 15.66
N SER A 59 16.16 15.60 14.51
CA SER A 59 15.19 16.58 13.99
C SER A 59 13.82 16.01 13.62
N GLY A 60 13.64 14.68 13.70
CA GLY A 60 12.39 14.03 13.29
C GLY A 60 12.20 13.94 11.77
N LYS A 61 13.24 14.20 10.98
CA LYS A 61 13.17 14.15 9.51
C LYS A 61 12.79 12.76 9.01
N ILE A 62 11.91 12.73 8.01
CA ILE A 62 11.60 11.51 7.24
C ILE A 62 12.61 11.40 6.11
N VAL A 63 13.25 10.24 6.02
CA VAL A 63 14.32 9.93 5.07
C VAL A 63 14.04 8.61 4.35
N ALA A 64 14.60 8.48 3.15
CA ALA A 64 14.59 7.22 2.41
C ALA A 64 15.79 6.35 2.83
N VAL A 65 15.70 5.07 2.51
CA VAL A 65 16.73 4.08 2.77
C VAL A 65 17.41 3.69 1.46
N THR A 66 18.70 3.45 1.51
CA THR A 66 19.49 2.93 0.39
C THR A 66 19.96 1.52 0.73
N GLY A 67 19.70 0.57 -0.18
CA GLY A 67 20.06 -0.84 0.01
C GLY A 67 19.17 -1.52 1.04
N SER A 68 19.72 -2.46 1.80
CA SER A 68 19.00 -3.18 2.86
C SER A 68 19.88 -3.33 4.10
N TYR A 69 19.29 -3.15 5.28
CA TYR A 69 20.03 -3.13 6.54
C TYR A 69 19.23 -3.69 7.73
N ASP A 70 19.81 -4.64 8.45
CA ASP A 70 19.26 -5.18 9.70
C ASP A 70 19.29 -4.14 10.82
N LEU A 71 18.15 -3.92 11.47
CA LEU A 71 18.05 -2.99 12.60
C LEU A 71 18.82 -3.53 13.82
N ARG A 72 19.53 -2.64 14.52
CA ARG A 72 20.35 -2.98 15.69
C ARG A 72 19.81 -2.40 16.99
N LYS A 73 20.08 -3.08 18.10
CA LYS A 73 19.70 -2.64 19.45
C LYS A 73 20.51 -1.43 19.94
N ILE A 74 21.77 -1.32 19.52
CA ILE A 74 22.71 -0.27 19.94
C ILE A 74 23.43 0.34 18.71
N PRO A 75 23.92 1.59 18.79
CA PRO A 75 24.63 2.28 17.70
C PRO A 75 26.06 1.77 17.51
N ALA A 76 26.22 0.48 17.20
CA ALA A 76 27.53 -0.15 17.05
C ALA A 76 27.52 -1.21 15.94
N LYS A 77 28.65 -1.36 15.25
CA LYS A 77 28.80 -2.30 14.11
C LYS A 77 28.59 -3.76 14.55
N ASN A 78 29.04 -4.09 15.76
CA ASN A 78 28.85 -5.39 16.42
C ASN A 78 27.60 -5.45 17.31
N GLY A 79 26.78 -4.39 17.33
CA GLY A 79 25.56 -4.36 18.12
C GLY A 79 24.58 -5.45 17.68
N SER A 80 23.95 -6.13 18.64
CA SER A 80 23.03 -7.23 18.34
C SER A 80 21.88 -6.76 17.43
N ARG A 81 21.56 -7.58 16.44
CA ARG A 81 20.42 -7.38 15.55
C ARG A 81 19.10 -7.60 16.30
N ILE A 82 18.05 -6.88 15.91
CA ILE A 82 16.73 -7.00 16.52
C ILE A 82 15.99 -8.16 15.85
N LYS A 83 15.75 -9.24 16.61
CA LYS A 83 15.04 -10.43 16.11
C LYS A 83 13.56 -10.09 15.89
N ASN A 84 13.05 -10.40 14.69
CA ASN A 84 11.63 -10.41 14.40
C ASN A 84 11.02 -11.72 14.95
N GLN A 85 10.52 -11.67 16.18
CA GLN A 85 10.00 -12.85 16.88
C GLN A 85 8.84 -13.50 16.12
N LYS A 86 7.91 -12.70 15.59
CA LYS A 86 6.73 -13.19 14.87
C LYS A 86 7.14 -13.93 13.60
N ALA A 87 7.96 -13.31 12.75
CA ALA A 87 8.45 -13.94 11.53
C ALA A 87 9.28 -15.18 11.83
N SER A 88 10.17 -15.11 12.83
CA SER A 88 11.01 -16.27 13.19
C SER A 88 10.20 -17.49 13.63
N ARG A 89 9.12 -17.26 14.38
CA ARG A 89 8.23 -18.33 14.87
C ARG A 89 7.46 -19.00 13.72
N ILE A 90 7.01 -18.21 12.75
CA ILE A 90 6.25 -18.68 11.59
C ILE A 90 7.17 -19.42 10.62
N LEU A 91 8.32 -18.84 10.28
CA LEU A 91 9.25 -19.37 9.27
C LEU A 91 10.24 -20.40 9.82
N LYS A 92 10.17 -20.72 11.12
CA LYS A 92 11.05 -21.68 11.81
C LYS A 92 12.55 -21.43 11.61
N THR A 93 12.91 -20.20 11.28
CA THR A 93 14.28 -19.72 11.02
C THR A 93 14.46 -18.39 11.73
N VAL A 94 15.69 -18.01 12.10
CA VAL A 94 15.91 -16.72 12.76
C VAL A 94 15.79 -15.60 11.73
N GLN A 95 14.80 -14.74 11.94
CA GLN A 95 14.53 -13.56 11.12
C GLN A 95 14.78 -12.29 11.93
N TYR A 96 15.31 -11.26 11.27
CA TYR A 96 15.59 -9.97 11.89
C TYR A 96 14.66 -8.90 11.32
N HIS A 97 14.47 -7.82 12.08
CA HIS A 97 13.86 -6.61 11.52
C HIS A 97 14.87 -5.93 10.61
N GLN A 98 14.42 -5.56 9.43
CA GLN A 98 15.24 -4.95 8.38
C GLN A 98 14.50 -3.74 7.81
N ILE A 99 15.26 -2.77 7.32
CA ILE A 99 14.78 -1.70 6.44
C ILE A 99 15.46 -1.83 5.09
N ASP A 100 14.77 -1.41 4.04
CA ASP A 100 15.30 -1.43 2.67
C ASP A 100 14.75 -0.27 1.83
N SER A 101 15.15 -0.19 0.56
CA SER A 101 14.71 0.85 -0.39
C SER A 101 13.20 1.03 -0.53
N SER A 102 12.37 0.05 -0.14
CA SER A 102 10.90 0.18 -0.10
C SER A 102 10.39 0.99 1.09
N THR A 103 11.24 1.20 2.10
CA THR A 103 10.86 1.82 3.37
C THR A 103 11.20 3.31 3.41
N SER A 104 10.41 4.05 4.18
CA SER A 104 10.75 5.42 4.59
C SER A 104 10.70 5.49 6.10
N VAL A 105 11.69 6.13 6.71
CA VAL A 105 11.90 6.09 8.15
C VAL A 105 12.01 7.49 8.73
N LYS A 106 11.55 7.66 9.96
CA LYS A 106 11.74 8.87 10.76
C LYS A 106 12.99 8.70 11.62
N GLN A 107 13.93 9.64 11.53
CA GLN A 107 15.06 9.69 12.47
C GLN A 107 14.56 10.19 13.82
N ILE A 108 14.72 9.38 14.87
CA ILE A 108 14.28 9.73 16.24
C ILE A 108 15.46 10.13 17.13
N CYS A 109 16.62 9.49 16.96
CA CYS A 109 17.84 9.81 17.72
C CYS A 109 19.06 9.73 16.82
N THR A 110 20.13 10.45 17.19
CA THR A 110 21.45 10.36 16.55
C THR A 110 22.52 10.05 17.59
N ASN A 111 23.51 9.25 17.21
CA ASN A 111 24.70 8.97 18.00
C ASN A 111 25.90 8.78 17.04
N GLY A 112 26.66 9.86 16.84
CA GLY A 112 27.79 9.87 15.91
C GLY A 112 27.38 9.43 14.49
N LYS A 113 27.98 8.33 14.03
CA LYS A 113 27.72 7.74 12.68
C LYS A 113 26.43 6.90 12.61
N TRP A 114 25.59 6.92 13.64
CA TRP A 114 24.38 6.12 13.75
C TRP A 114 23.15 6.96 13.99
N SER A 115 22.03 6.48 13.48
CA SER A 115 20.70 7.03 13.72
C SER A 115 19.78 5.92 14.21
N LYS A 116 19.03 6.20 15.28
CA LYS A 116 17.87 5.38 15.66
C LYS A 116 16.72 5.85 14.79
N VAL A 117 16.08 4.92 14.10
CA VAL A 117 15.00 5.20 13.17
C VAL A 117 13.74 4.46 13.57
N GLN A 118 12.60 5.00 13.16
CA GLN A 118 11.29 4.36 13.23
C GLN A 118 10.74 4.25 11.80
N ILE A 119 10.22 3.08 11.43
CA ILE A 119 9.58 2.94 10.11
C ILE A 119 8.33 3.83 10.05
N VAL A 120 8.14 4.54 8.95
CA VAL A 120 6.94 5.36 8.67
C VAL A 120 6.14 4.73 7.54
N LYS A 121 6.84 4.26 6.50
CA LYS A 121 6.26 3.47 5.42
C LYS A 121 7.00 2.13 5.30
N PRO A 122 6.26 1.00 5.18
CA PRO A 122 4.80 0.91 5.19
C PRO A 122 4.18 1.07 6.60
N GLU A 123 2.91 1.51 6.66
CA GLU A 123 2.24 1.90 7.92
C GLU A 123 2.12 0.76 8.95
N TRP A 124 1.94 -0.47 8.47
CA TRP A 124 1.84 -1.67 9.32
C TRP A 124 3.14 -2.04 10.03
N LEU A 125 4.26 -1.37 9.73
CA LEU A 125 5.55 -1.55 10.39
C LEU A 125 5.94 -0.38 11.29
N THR A 126 5.05 0.58 11.53
CA THR A 126 5.38 1.81 12.28
C THR A 126 5.83 1.59 13.72
N PHE A 127 5.53 0.44 14.31
CA PHE A 127 6.00 0.06 15.65
C PHE A 127 7.49 -0.33 15.67
N VAL A 128 8.11 -0.59 14.52
CA VAL A 128 9.49 -1.07 14.42
C VAL A 128 10.47 0.08 14.54
N LYS A 129 11.41 -0.03 15.49
CA LYS A 129 12.49 0.94 15.74
C LYS A 129 13.83 0.24 15.85
N GLY A 130 14.92 0.92 15.50
CA GLY A 130 16.27 0.41 15.71
C GLY A 130 17.37 1.32 15.18
N TRP A 131 18.62 0.98 15.48
CA TRP A 131 19.80 1.71 15.06
C TRP A 131 20.31 1.24 13.70
N VAL A 132 20.67 2.20 12.86
CA VAL A 132 21.30 1.99 11.54
C VAL A 132 22.40 3.03 11.33
N PRO A 133 23.41 2.73 10.50
CA PRO A 133 24.47 3.69 10.21
C PRO A 133 23.94 4.79 9.27
N ASN A 134 24.43 6.02 9.43
CA ASN A 134 23.88 7.17 8.70
C ASN A 134 23.99 7.04 7.17
N HIS A 135 24.98 6.30 6.65
CA HIS A 135 25.17 6.13 5.21
C HIS A 135 24.07 5.32 4.51
N VAL A 136 23.24 4.58 5.25
CA VAL A 136 22.07 3.90 4.66
C VAL A 136 20.86 4.81 4.53
N LEU A 137 20.94 6.04 5.07
CA LEU A 137 19.87 7.02 5.06
C LEU A 137 20.19 8.12 4.05
N ARG A 138 19.19 8.54 3.29
CA ARG A 138 19.30 9.66 2.36
C ARG A 138 18.08 10.56 2.41
N GLY A 139 18.28 11.83 2.06
CA GLY A 139 17.17 12.75 1.85
C GLY A 139 16.20 12.24 0.78
N ILE A 140 14.92 12.52 0.96
CA ILE A 140 13.92 12.32 -0.09
C ILE A 140 14.00 13.53 -1.02
N GLU A 141 14.25 13.28 -2.30
CA GLU A 141 14.21 14.32 -3.33
C GLU A 141 12.76 14.65 -3.69
N HIS A 142 12.52 15.92 -3.99
CA HIS A 142 11.22 16.42 -4.45
C HIS A 142 11.38 17.14 -5.79
N SER A 143 10.39 17.04 -6.66
CA SER A 143 10.26 17.88 -7.85
C SER A 143 9.73 19.27 -7.48
N THR A 144 9.74 20.19 -8.46
CA THR A 144 9.29 21.58 -8.29
C THR A 144 7.81 21.70 -7.88
N ASP A 145 6.99 20.71 -8.20
CA ASP A 145 5.58 20.56 -7.80
C ASP A 145 5.41 19.94 -6.39
N GLY A 146 6.51 19.71 -5.66
CA GLY A 146 6.52 19.13 -4.31
C GLY A 146 6.36 17.61 -4.25
N ARG A 147 6.13 16.93 -5.39
CA ARG A 147 6.00 15.46 -5.42
C ARG A 147 7.36 14.79 -5.19
N ARG A 148 7.34 13.56 -4.66
CA ARG A 148 8.59 12.79 -4.48
C ARG A 148 9.20 12.52 -5.86
N LYS A 149 10.48 12.85 -6.00
CA LYS A 149 11.30 12.50 -7.14
C LYS A 149 12.06 11.22 -6.82
N TYR A 150 11.76 10.16 -7.55
CA TYR A 150 12.38 8.86 -7.37
C TYR A 150 13.74 8.81 -8.07
N THR A 151 14.74 8.24 -7.41
CA THR A 151 16.09 8.01 -7.94
C THR A 151 16.34 6.51 -8.10
N LYS A 152 17.48 6.12 -8.67
CA LYS A 152 17.84 4.71 -8.85
C LYS A 152 17.86 3.92 -7.52
N ASP A 153 18.11 4.59 -6.40
CA ASP A 153 18.22 3.94 -5.08
C ASP A 153 16.85 3.64 -4.44
N ASP A 154 15.76 4.17 -5.01
CA ASP A 154 14.38 3.90 -4.57
C ASP A 154 13.84 2.56 -5.09
N PHE A 155 14.54 1.92 -6.05
CA PHE A 155 14.06 0.73 -6.73
C PHE A 155 14.86 -0.50 -6.33
N TYR A 156 14.17 -1.63 -6.31
CA TYR A 156 14.81 -2.93 -6.32
C TYR A 156 15.15 -3.34 -7.76
N TRP A 157 16.41 -3.69 -8.00
CA TRP A 157 16.89 -4.04 -9.34
C TRP A 157 17.23 -5.53 -9.41
N ASN A 158 16.60 -6.23 -10.36
CA ASN A 158 16.87 -7.62 -10.73
C ASN A 158 17.28 -7.70 -12.21
N ASP A 159 17.57 -8.89 -12.71
CA ASP A 159 18.01 -9.11 -14.10
C ASP A 159 17.00 -8.60 -15.15
N ASN A 160 15.71 -8.60 -14.83
CA ASN A 160 14.66 -8.15 -15.75
C ASN A 160 14.51 -6.62 -15.81
N THR A 161 14.88 -5.92 -14.75
CA THR A 161 14.68 -4.46 -14.59
C THR A 161 16.00 -3.68 -14.74
N SER A 162 17.13 -4.31 -14.40
CA SER A 162 18.46 -3.69 -14.43
C SER A 162 18.88 -3.14 -15.80
N PRO A 163 18.55 -3.77 -16.95
CA PRO A 163 18.86 -3.20 -18.25
C PRO A 163 18.11 -1.90 -18.57
N TYR A 164 17.01 -1.62 -17.87
CA TYR A 164 16.08 -0.52 -18.16
C TYR A 164 16.04 0.56 -17.07
N LYS A 165 17.05 0.63 -16.20
CA LYS A 165 17.08 1.51 -15.02
C LYS A 165 16.71 2.95 -15.34
N SER A 166 17.35 3.54 -16.35
CA SER A 166 17.16 4.94 -16.70
C SER A 166 15.74 5.21 -17.21
N GLN A 167 15.22 4.33 -18.07
CA GLN A 167 13.87 4.41 -18.61
C GLN A 167 12.82 4.25 -17.51
N ILE A 168 12.98 3.23 -16.64
CA ILE A 168 12.08 2.97 -15.52
C ILE A 168 12.03 4.17 -14.58
N VAL A 169 13.18 4.70 -14.15
CA VAL A 169 13.22 5.87 -13.26
C VAL A 169 12.53 7.07 -13.92
N SER A 170 12.80 7.32 -15.20
CA SER A 170 12.19 8.43 -15.92
C SER A 170 10.66 8.28 -16.02
N ILE A 171 10.19 7.11 -16.44
CA ILE A 171 8.77 6.82 -16.62
C ILE A 171 8.03 6.81 -15.28
N VAL A 172 8.59 6.24 -14.21
CA VAL A 172 7.95 6.25 -12.88
C VAL A 172 7.81 7.67 -12.34
N ASN A 173 8.81 8.52 -12.53
CA ASN A 173 8.67 9.94 -12.20
C ASN A 173 7.62 10.64 -13.07
N LYS A 174 7.52 10.29 -14.37
CA LYS A 174 6.47 10.79 -15.27
C LYS A 174 5.08 10.37 -14.80
N ILE A 175 4.87 9.08 -14.50
CA ILE A 175 3.65 8.53 -13.90
C ILE A 175 3.30 9.28 -12.61
N SER A 176 4.28 9.50 -11.73
CA SER A 176 4.02 10.20 -10.48
C SER A 176 3.51 11.62 -10.72
N ARG A 177 4.05 12.35 -11.70
CA ARG A 177 3.61 13.72 -12.03
C ARG A 177 2.26 13.77 -12.75
N GLU A 178 2.04 12.89 -13.72
CA GLU A 178 0.89 12.98 -14.64
C GLU A 178 -0.35 12.23 -14.14
N ASN A 179 -0.17 11.15 -13.40
CA ASN A 179 -1.27 10.34 -12.92
C ASN A 179 -1.74 10.84 -11.55
N SER A 180 -2.96 11.39 -11.50
CA SER A 180 -3.55 11.92 -10.27
C SER A 180 -3.68 10.87 -9.16
N GLY A 181 -3.79 9.58 -9.50
CA GLY A 181 -3.83 8.48 -8.54
C GLY A 181 -2.47 7.99 -8.03
N CYS A 182 -1.36 8.56 -8.54
CA CYS A 182 0.01 8.12 -8.24
C CYS A 182 0.83 9.17 -7.48
N ALA A 183 0.19 9.89 -6.55
CA ALA A 183 0.89 10.80 -5.63
C ALA A 183 1.88 10.07 -4.71
N SER A 184 1.59 8.82 -4.39
CA SER A 184 2.49 7.90 -3.69
C SER A 184 2.66 6.66 -4.56
N ILE A 185 3.90 6.27 -4.82
CA ILE A 185 4.26 5.08 -5.59
C ILE A 185 5.11 4.19 -4.70
N ASP A 186 4.82 2.89 -4.72
CA ASP A 186 5.70 1.89 -4.17
C ASP A 186 6.69 1.42 -5.26
N ALA A 187 7.84 2.09 -5.31
CA ALA A 187 8.89 1.84 -6.30
C ALA A 187 9.52 0.44 -6.18
N ALA A 188 9.40 -0.22 -5.03
CA ALA A 188 9.90 -1.58 -4.85
C ALA A 188 9.05 -2.62 -5.58
N THR A 189 7.81 -2.27 -5.98
CA THR A 189 6.95 -3.15 -6.78
C THR A 189 7.30 -3.18 -8.26
N VAL A 190 8.25 -2.35 -8.73
CA VAL A 190 8.61 -2.36 -10.15
C VAL A 190 9.06 -3.73 -10.59
N SER A 191 8.33 -4.32 -11.54
CA SER A 191 8.64 -5.64 -12.05
C SER A 191 8.16 -5.82 -13.48
N ARG A 192 8.74 -6.81 -14.17
CA ARG A 192 8.31 -7.22 -15.51
C ARG A 192 7.01 -8.01 -15.38
N SER A 193 5.98 -7.60 -16.11
CA SER A 193 4.69 -8.29 -16.15
C SER A 193 4.82 -9.63 -16.87
N PRO A 194 4.56 -10.77 -16.21
CA PRO A 194 4.64 -12.08 -16.86
C PRO A 194 3.53 -12.29 -17.88
N SER A 195 2.37 -11.65 -17.70
CA SER A 195 1.19 -11.83 -18.56
C SER A 195 1.10 -10.81 -19.70
N LYS A 196 1.82 -9.69 -19.62
CA LYS A 196 1.78 -8.63 -20.66
C LYS A 196 3.06 -8.50 -21.48
N SER A 197 4.19 -9.03 -21.00
CA SER A 197 5.46 -8.94 -21.72
C SER A 197 5.56 -9.97 -22.84
N LYS A 198 6.27 -9.59 -23.90
CA LYS A 198 6.77 -10.51 -24.94
C LYS A 198 8.31 -10.48 -24.97
N PRO A 199 9.00 -11.47 -25.57
CA PRO A 199 10.46 -11.56 -25.53
C PRO A 199 11.22 -10.29 -25.95
N SER A 200 10.73 -9.57 -26.96
CA SER A 200 11.31 -8.31 -27.47
C SER A 200 10.52 -7.05 -27.08
N ASP A 201 9.48 -7.20 -26.26
CA ASP A 201 8.55 -6.13 -25.91
C ASP A 201 8.18 -6.24 -24.42
N PRO A 202 9.11 -5.89 -23.52
CA PRO A 202 8.89 -6.02 -22.08
C PRO A 202 7.90 -4.97 -21.60
N VAL A 203 6.91 -5.42 -20.81
CA VAL A 203 5.96 -4.55 -20.13
C VAL A 203 6.28 -4.59 -18.65
N PHE A 204 6.55 -3.41 -18.09
CA PHE A 204 6.76 -3.18 -16.67
C PHE A 204 5.53 -2.57 -16.04
N PHE A 205 5.60 -2.48 -14.73
CA PHE A 205 4.44 -2.30 -13.90
C PHE A 205 4.93 -1.66 -12.60
N VAL A 206 4.24 -0.66 -12.08
CA VAL A 206 4.50 -0.07 -10.76
C VAL A 206 3.20 0.14 -10.01
N THR A 207 3.23 -0.03 -8.69
CA THR A 207 2.05 0.10 -7.82
C THR A 207 1.93 1.52 -7.30
N CYS A 208 0.80 2.17 -7.58
CA CYS A 208 0.38 3.41 -6.98
C CYS A 208 -0.40 3.13 -5.68
N THR A 209 -0.07 3.85 -4.62
CA THR A 209 -0.57 3.65 -3.25
C THR A 209 -1.24 4.92 -2.71
N PRO A 210 -2.38 5.34 -3.30
CA PRO A 210 -3.12 6.50 -2.80
C PRO A 210 -3.58 6.27 -1.35
N SER A 211 -3.56 7.32 -0.52
CA SER A 211 -3.78 7.22 0.93
C SER A 211 -5.18 6.78 1.34
N SER A 212 -6.19 7.00 0.51
CA SER A 212 -7.61 6.74 0.82
C SER A 212 -8.30 5.82 -0.18
N LYS A 213 -7.54 5.21 -1.09
CA LYS A 213 -8.08 4.41 -2.20
C LYS A 213 -7.28 3.12 -2.36
N ARG A 214 -7.86 2.16 -3.06
CA ARG A 214 -7.21 0.87 -3.29
C ARG A 214 -5.94 1.08 -4.12
N ALA A 215 -4.86 0.38 -3.75
CA ALA A 215 -3.66 0.35 -4.55
C ALA A 215 -3.97 -0.22 -5.94
N PHE A 216 -3.35 0.36 -6.96
CA PHE A 216 -3.51 -0.04 -8.35
C PHE A 216 -2.19 0.09 -9.08
N ASN A 217 -2.20 -0.27 -10.34
CA ASN A 217 -1.05 -0.79 -11.01
C ASN A 217 -0.95 -0.11 -12.39
N VAL A 218 0.11 0.65 -12.64
CA VAL A 218 0.28 1.45 -13.89
C VAL A 218 1.33 0.82 -14.78
N TRP A 219 0.89 0.37 -15.96
CA TRP A 219 1.69 -0.45 -16.88
C TRP A 219 2.38 0.40 -17.92
N PHE A 220 3.65 0.08 -18.21
CA PHE A 220 4.45 0.85 -19.14
C PHE A 220 5.52 0.00 -19.83
N LYS A 221 5.95 0.44 -21.01
CA LYS A 221 7.10 -0.11 -21.73
C LYS A 221 8.30 0.85 -21.62
N PRO A 222 9.54 0.38 -21.78
CA PRO A 222 10.71 1.28 -21.84
C PRO A 222 10.61 2.34 -22.95
N SER A 223 9.89 2.04 -24.03
CA SER A 223 9.63 2.96 -25.15
C SER A 223 8.53 3.99 -24.89
N ASP A 224 7.79 3.89 -23.79
CA ASP A 224 6.66 4.79 -23.48
C ASP A 224 7.11 6.17 -22.94
N ILE A 225 8.33 6.60 -23.24
CA ILE A 225 8.91 7.85 -22.70
C ILE A 225 8.10 9.09 -23.10
N ASP A 226 7.52 9.07 -24.30
CA ASP A 226 6.72 10.17 -24.84
C ASP A 226 5.21 10.00 -24.57
N LYS A 227 4.78 8.80 -24.15
CA LYS A 227 3.39 8.50 -23.82
C LYS A 227 2.95 9.23 -22.54
N THR A 228 1.74 9.76 -22.52
CA THR A 228 1.14 10.34 -21.31
C THR A 228 0.56 9.27 -20.39
N PHE A 229 0.69 9.46 -19.08
CA PHE A 229 0.19 8.54 -18.05
C PHE A 229 -0.97 9.14 -17.24
N LEU A 230 -1.88 9.83 -17.92
CA LEU A 230 -3.07 10.40 -17.28
C LEU A 230 -3.93 9.30 -16.64
N ALA A 231 -4.58 9.64 -15.52
CA ALA A 231 -5.52 8.72 -14.89
C ALA A 231 -6.75 8.53 -15.80
N THR A 232 -7.12 7.28 -16.06
CA THR A 232 -8.36 6.96 -16.77
C THR A 232 -9.53 7.27 -15.83
N PRO A 233 -10.48 8.14 -16.22
CA PRO A 233 -11.67 8.36 -15.41
C PRO A 233 -12.51 7.08 -15.39
N ALA A 234 -13.07 6.76 -14.23
CA ALA A 234 -14.08 5.71 -14.13
C ALA A 234 -15.38 6.16 -14.81
N ILE A 235 -16.12 5.21 -15.40
CA ILE A 235 -17.48 5.45 -15.89
C ILE A 235 -18.36 6.07 -14.81
N ASP A 236 -19.17 7.07 -15.16
CA ASP A 236 -20.12 7.66 -14.21
C ASP A 236 -21.15 6.63 -13.71
N LYS A 237 -21.68 6.83 -12.50
CA LYS A 237 -22.68 5.92 -11.91
C LYS A 237 -23.92 5.76 -12.80
N GLY A 238 -24.42 6.84 -13.39
CA GLY A 238 -25.58 6.82 -14.27
C GLY A 238 -25.32 5.98 -15.53
N ASP A 239 -24.21 6.24 -16.21
CA ASP A 239 -23.80 5.49 -17.40
C ASP A 239 -23.53 4.02 -17.09
N ALA A 240 -22.89 3.72 -15.96
CA ALA A 240 -22.68 2.36 -15.48
C ALA A 240 -24.01 1.64 -15.22
N THR A 241 -25.00 2.35 -14.65
CA THR A 241 -26.35 1.80 -14.38
C THR A 241 -27.04 1.43 -15.70
N LEU A 242 -27.00 2.32 -16.69
CA LEU A 242 -27.57 2.08 -18.02
C LEU A 242 -26.87 0.93 -18.76
N ALA A 243 -25.54 0.88 -18.69
CA ALA A 243 -24.77 -0.20 -19.30
C ALA A 243 -25.06 -1.55 -18.65
N CYS A 244 -25.19 -1.59 -17.32
CA CYS A 244 -25.50 -2.81 -16.59
C CYS A 244 -26.95 -3.28 -16.81
N GLU A 245 -27.90 -2.35 -16.92
CA GLU A 245 -29.27 -2.67 -17.34
C GLU A 245 -29.31 -3.28 -18.75
N ARG A 246 -28.56 -2.71 -19.69
CA ARG A 246 -28.44 -3.27 -21.04
C ARG A 246 -27.86 -4.68 -20.98
N ALA A 247 -26.79 -4.89 -20.20
CA ALA A 247 -26.19 -6.20 -20.01
C ALA A 247 -27.16 -7.24 -19.42
N ALA A 248 -28.06 -6.82 -18.52
CA ALA A 248 -29.12 -7.66 -17.96
C ALA A 248 -30.20 -8.00 -19.01
N LYS A 249 -30.61 -7.03 -19.84
CA LYS A 249 -31.53 -7.26 -20.97
C LYS A 249 -30.95 -8.23 -21.99
N ASP A 250 -29.69 -8.04 -22.36
CA ASP A 250 -28.99 -8.89 -23.33
C ASP A 250 -28.80 -10.33 -22.83
N ALA A 251 -28.81 -10.54 -21.51
CA ALA A 251 -28.67 -11.87 -20.91
C ALA A 251 -30.00 -12.59 -20.64
N ALA A 252 -31.13 -11.87 -20.66
CA ALA A 252 -32.43 -12.43 -20.31
C ALA A 252 -33.09 -13.15 -21.50
N THR A 253 -33.77 -14.27 -21.25
CA THR A 253 -34.56 -14.99 -22.27
C THR A 253 -35.68 -14.13 -22.85
N HIS A 254 -36.28 -13.26 -22.02
CA HIS A 254 -37.31 -12.31 -22.41
C HIS A 254 -36.88 -10.88 -22.03
N PRO A 255 -36.09 -10.18 -22.87
CA PRO A 255 -35.52 -8.86 -22.54
C PRO A 255 -36.55 -7.80 -22.14
N SER A 256 -37.74 -7.82 -22.74
CA SER A 256 -38.85 -6.90 -22.43
C SER A 256 -39.43 -7.08 -21.03
N THR A 257 -39.14 -8.19 -20.37
CA THR A 257 -39.62 -8.49 -19.00
C THR A 257 -38.64 -8.06 -17.91
N VAL A 258 -37.45 -7.59 -18.30
CA VAL A 258 -36.43 -7.12 -17.37
C VAL A 258 -36.90 -5.84 -16.68
N ASN A 259 -37.06 -5.92 -15.37
CA ASN A 259 -37.24 -4.77 -14.50
C ASN A 259 -35.99 -4.62 -13.63
N PHE A 260 -35.13 -3.68 -13.98
CA PHE A 260 -33.83 -3.44 -13.37
C PHE A 260 -33.91 -2.37 -12.28
N SER A 261 -33.30 -2.63 -11.13
CA SER A 261 -33.19 -1.64 -10.06
C SER A 261 -32.16 -0.58 -10.42
N ARG A 262 -32.61 0.66 -10.63
CA ARG A 262 -31.73 1.81 -10.91
C ARG A 262 -31.33 2.61 -9.66
N PHE A 263 -32.00 2.39 -8.53
CA PHE A 263 -31.85 3.25 -7.35
C PHE A 263 -31.80 2.51 -6.02
N LEU A 264 -32.73 1.58 -5.76
CA LEU A 264 -32.91 0.98 -4.43
C LEU A 264 -31.81 -0.04 -4.09
N ASP A 265 -31.47 -0.90 -5.05
CA ASP A 265 -30.47 -1.96 -4.86
C ASP A 265 -29.14 -1.67 -5.57
N VAL A 266 -28.78 -0.40 -5.80
CA VAL A 266 -27.57 -0.06 -6.56
C VAL A 266 -26.41 0.28 -5.64
N VAL A 267 -25.36 -0.54 -5.69
CA VAL A 267 -24.06 -0.26 -5.05
C VAL A 267 -23.04 0.04 -6.14
N TYR A 268 -22.46 1.23 -6.10
CA TYR A 268 -21.43 1.66 -7.05
C TYR A 268 -20.13 1.94 -6.32
N SER A 269 -19.02 1.47 -6.87
CA SER A 269 -17.68 1.72 -6.37
C SER A 269 -16.73 2.00 -7.53
N SER A 270 -15.86 3.00 -7.39
CA SER A 270 -14.83 3.33 -8.38
C SER A 270 -13.45 3.51 -7.77
N GLY A 271 -12.44 3.05 -8.53
CA GLY A 271 -11.02 3.20 -8.27
C GLY A 271 -10.42 4.41 -9.01
N GLN A 272 -9.17 4.72 -8.68
CA GLN A 272 -8.40 5.79 -9.37
C GLN A 272 -7.67 5.28 -10.62
N ASP A 273 -7.77 3.99 -10.91
CA ASP A 273 -7.29 3.33 -12.12
C ASP A 273 -8.34 3.31 -13.25
N GLY A 274 -9.49 3.95 -13.04
CA GLY A 274 -10.62 3.91 -13.98
C GLY A 274 -11.47 2.64 -13.85
N ARG A 275 -11.15 1.72 -12.92
CA ARG A 275 -12.01 0.57 -12.65
C ARG A 275 -13.23 1.00 -11.85
N ALA A 276 -14.39 0.50 -12.27
CA ALA A 276 -15.63 0.66 -11.51
C ALA A 276 -16.37 -0.67 -11.42
N SER A 277 -17.10 -0.87 -10.33
CA SER A 277 -18.07 -1.95 -10.22
C SER A 277 -19.43 -1.38 -9.88
N LEU A 278 -20.46 -1.96 -10.50
CA LEU A 278 -21.84 -1.73 -10.16
C LEU A 278 -22.51 -3.06 -9.84
N ASP A 279 -23.01 -3.16 -8.61
CA ASP A 279 -23.84 -4.27 -8.16
C ASP A 279 -25.30 -3.78 -8.13
N SER A 280 -26.20 -4.55 -8.74
CA SER A 280 -27.63 -4.27 -8.76
C SER A 280 -28.47 -5.55 -8.75
N SER A 281 -29.78 -5.40 -8.74
CA SER A 281 -30.75 -6.48 -8.89
C SER A 281 -31.72 -6.21 -10.03
N PHE A 282 -32.28 -7.27 -10.62
CA PHE A 282 -33.37 -7.15 -11.58
C PHE A 282 -34.31 -8.36 -11.48
N THR A 283 -35.53 -8.22 -11.99
CA THR A 283 -36.43 -9.35 -12.19
C THR A 283 -36.66 -9.59 -13.68
N ALA A 284 -36.76 -10.85 -14.11
CA ALA A 284 -37.05 -11.23 -15.49
C ALA A 284 -37.80 -12.56 -15.53
N LYS A 285 -38.49 -12.84 -16.64
CA LYS A 285 -39.07 -14.16 -16.91
C LYS A 285 -38.02 -15.10 -17.52
N ASN A 286 -37.96 -16.34 -17.04
CA ASN A 286 -37.17 -17.41 -17.65
C ASN A 286 -37.90 -18.04 -18.84
N SER A 287 -37.32 -19.09 -19.45
CA SER A 287 -37.85 -19.78 -20.63
C SER A 287 -39.24 -20.41 -20.46
N ILE A 288 -39.67 -20.68 -19.23
CA ILE A 288 -41.02 -21.21 -18.92
C ILE A 288 -41.98 -20.11 -18.43
N GLY A 289 -41.59 -18.84 -18.52
CA GLY A 289 -42.42 -17.69 -18.16
C GLY A 289 -42.46 -17.35 -16.66
N LEU A 290 -41.68 -18.04 -15.82
CA LEU A 290 -41.62 -17.77 -14.38
C LEU A 290 -40.76 -16.53 -14.11
N LYS A 291 -41.30 -15.59 -13.32
CA LYS A 291 -40.60 -14.36 -12.92
C LYS A 291 -39.69 -14.63 -11.72
N LEU A 292 -38.38 -14.46 -11.91
CA LEU A 292 -37.34 -14.66 -10.90
C LEU A 292 -36.60 -13.35 -10.61
N ARG A 293 -35.92 -13.28 -9.47
CA ARG A 293 -35.04 -12.16 -9.09
C ARG A 293 -33.59 -12.58 -9.25
N TYR A 294 -32.80 -11.71 -9.85
CA TYR A 294 -31.40 -11.90 -10.13
C TYR A 294 -30.59 -10.79 -9.48
N HIS A 295 -29.37 -11.11 -9.08
CA HIS A 295 -28.33 -10.13 -8.81
C HIS A 295 -27.44 -10.03 -10.05
N ILE A 296 -26.89 -8.85 -10.28
CA ILE A 296 -25.92 -8.61 -11.34
C ILE A 296 -24.79 -7.74 -10.81
N ARG A 297 -23.57 -8.18 -11.11
CA ARG A 297 -22.35 -7.41 -10.93
C ARG A 297 -21.74 -7.10 -12.28
N CYS A 298 -21.55 -5.81 -12.56
CA CYS A 298 -20.88 -5.31 -13.74
C CYS A 298 -19.53 -4.71 -13.36
N LEU A 299 -18.45 -5.13 -14.02
CA LEU A 299 -17.11 -4.57 -13.85
C LEU A 299 -16.72 -3.79 -15.11
N PHE A 300 -16.19 -2.59 -14.90
CA PHE A 300 -15.81 -1.66 -15.96
C PHE A 300 -14.32 -1.33 -15.91
N ASP A 301 -13.75 -1.06 -17.09
CA ASP A 301 -12.44 -0.46 -17.29
C ASP A 301 -12.60 0.83 -18.13
N GLY A 302 -12.48 1.98 -17.47
CA GLY A 302 -13.00 3.24 -18.01
C GLY A 302 -14.50 3.10 -18.29
N ASN A 303 -14.90 3.36 -19.54
CA ASN A 303 -16.30 3.26 -20.00
C ASN A 303 -16.66 1.88 -20.57
N THR A 304 -15.74 0.91 -20.58
CA THR A 304 -15.94 -0.40 -21.19
C THR A 304 -16.37 -1.42 -20.14
N LEU A 305 -17.50 -2.10 -20.37
CA LEU A 305 -17.90 -3.27 -19.58
C LEU A 305 -16.99 -4.44 -19.94
N ILE A 306 -16.26 -4.97 -18.96
CA ILE A 306 -15.27 -6.04 -19.15
C ILE A 306 -15.67 -7.36 -18.50
N GLU A 307 -16.59 -7.32 -17.54
CA GLU A 307 -17.12 -8.51 -16.89
C GLU A 307 -18.57 -8.26 -16.47
N LYS A 308 -19.41 -9.27 -16.65
CA LYS A 308 -20.75 -9.32 -16.07
C LYS A 308 -20.94 -10.67 -15.39
N ASN A 309 -21.43 -10.65 -14.16
CA ASN A 309 -21.80 -11.84 -13.41
C ASN A 309 -23.27 -11.71 -13.01
N ILE A 310 -24.09 -12.70 -13.40
CA ILE A 310 -25.52 -12.74 -13.11
C ILE A 310 -25.78 -14.05 -12.38
N GLY A 311 -26.47 -13.96 -11.25
CA GLY A 311 -26.95 -15.13 -10.52
C GLY A 311 -28.36 -14.94 -10.01
N GLU A 312 -29.09 -16.04 -9.87
CA GLU A 312 -30.39 -16.02 -9.22
C GLU A 312 -30.20 -15.67 -7.73
N THR A 313 -31.09 -14.85 -7.19
CA THR A 313 -31.09 -14.55 -5.76
C THR A 313 -32.07 -15.48 -5.07
N ASP A 314 -31.56 -16.47 -4.34
CA ASP A 314 -32.41 -17.32 -3.51
C ASP A 314 -33.22 -16.48 -2.52
N ARG A 315 -34.53 -16.75 -2.43
CA ARG A 315 -35.46 -16.07 -1.51
C ARG A 315 -35.11 -16.25 -0.03
N SER A 316 -34.12 -17.08 0.32
CA SER A 316 -33.67 -17.39 1.68
C SER A 316 -32.47 -16.57 2.17
N ALA A 317 -31.87 -15.69 1.36
CA ALA A 317 -30.68 -14.92 1.73
C ALA A 317 -30.97 -13.49 2.23
N GLY A 318 -32.20 -13.20 2.66
CA GLY A 318 -32.45 -12.03 3.49
C GLY A 318 -31.83 -12.25 4.87
N LEU A 319 -30.86 -11.41 5.25
CA LEU A 319 -30.17 -11.39 6.56
C LEU A 319 -29.05 -12.43 6.75
N ARG A 320 -27.97 -12.32 5.97
CA ARG A 320 -26.63 -12.51 6.57
C ARG A 320 -25.87 -11.22 6.46
N GLY A 321 -25.87 -10.50 7.59
CA GLY A 321 -25.09 -9.30 7.78
C GLY A 321 -23.63 -9.56 7.45
N PHE A 322 -23.05 -8.63 6.69
CA PHE A 322 -21.63 -8.41 6.68
C PHE A 322 -21.23 -7.99 8.10
N SER A 323 -20.77 -8.95 8.90
CA SER A 323 -20.01 -8.65 10.11
C SER A 323 -18.60 -8.20 9.69
N LYS A 324 -18.16 -7.16 10.40
CA LYS A 324 -16.87 -6.46 10.31
C LYS A 324 -15.65 -7.36 10.21
#